data_AF-A0A7Y5VTJ3-F1
#
_entry.id   AF-A0A7Y5VTJ3-F1
#
_cell.length_a   1.000
_cell.length_b   1.000
_cell.length_c   1.000
_cell.angle_alpha   90.00
_cell.angle_beta   90.00
_cell.angle_gamma   90.00
#
_symmetry.space_group_name_H-M   'P 1'
#
loop_
_entity.id
_entity.type
_entity.pdbx_description
1 polymer ?
#
loop_
_entity_poly.entity_id
_entity_poly.type
_entity_poly.pdbx_seq_one_letter_code
_entity_poly.pdbx_strand_id
1 'polypeptide(L)'
;MPDIYPNEAFPADAAIALLDGTTDPATGLPYVAKGVGPASTPPYEIQYNRRQQRENRHLALIAAGLVVDEGGLRIGVYPFDCTLGGQHRHFGGATNQAVPDNATRYVFVDASNALQIAASEPADVTSFVPLAVVTTLNGAMSITPLINRARIVVPPVGAVGGLIPTVGLSIGPEDEPSGGDRVISVQLKDANGASLAARSLMRLWITASEYGAPSASGHSAAVTVGEVYATELTDGAFLVITDDAGAAELTINVSGAAERYVMAECDGRIYSSGAIDWT
;
A
#
# COMPACT_ATOMS: atom_id res chain seq x y z
N MET A 1 16.67 -18.13 -18.89
CA MET A 1 16.63 -19.53 -18.40
C MET A 1 15.30 -20.10 -18.84
N PRO A 2 15.23 -21.32 -19.39
CA PRO A 2 13.96 -21.97 -19.65
C PRO A 2 13.25 -22.24 -18.32
N ASP A 3 11.95 -22.02 -18.28
CA ASP A 3 11.15 -22.31 -17.09
C ASP A 3 11.20 -23.81 -16.78
N ILE A 4 11.53 -24.14 -15.52
CA ILE A 4 11.52 -25.52 -15.03
C ILE A 4 10.17 -25.74 -14.37
N TYR A 5 9.31 -26.52 -15.01
CA TYR A 5 8.01 -26.89 -14.47
C TYR A 5 8.15 -28.11 -13.55
N PRO A 6 7.48 -28.13 -12.38
CA PRO A 6 7.45 -29.32 -11.52
C PRO A 6 6.66 -30.45 -12.19
N ASN A 7 7.14 -31.69 -12.02
CA ASN A 7 6.35 -32.88 -12.34
C ASN A 7 5.39 -33.14 -11.17
N GLU A 8 4.10 -32.87 -11.36
CA GLU A 8 3.08 -33.16 -10.36
C GLU A 8 2.85 -34.68 -10.27
N ALA A 9 3.00 -35.24 -9.07
CA ALA A 9 2.66 -36.63 -8.81
C ALA A 9 1.16 -36.74 -8.54
N PHE A 10 0.44 -37.42 -9.43
CA PHE A 10 -0.97 -37.70 -9.20
C PHE A 10 -1.16 -38.60 -7.98
N PRO A 11 -2.22 -38.39 -7.17
CA PRO A 11 -2.54 -39.30 -6.08
C PRO A 11 -2.75 -40.73 -6.60
N ALA A 12 -2.30 -41.72 -5.85
CA ALA A 12 -2.52 -43.12 -6.21
C ALA A 12 -4.03 -43.46 -6.22
N ASP A 13 -4.45 -44.35 -7.11
CA ASP A 13 -5.87 -44.75 -7.28
C ASP A 13 -6.53 -45.18 -5.96
N ALA A 14 -5.79 -45.88 -5.10
CA ALA A 14 -6.27 -46.31 -3.79
C ALA A 14 -6.61 -45.13 -2.86
N ALA A 15 -5.88 -44.01 -2.96
CA ALA A 15 -6.17 -42.80 -2.20
C ALA A 15 -7.42 -42.09 -2.74
N ILE A 16 -7.55 -41.98 -4.07
CA ILE A 16 -8.75 -41.41 -4.71
C ILE A 16 -9.99 -42.24 -4.35
N ALA A 17 -9.85 -43.57 -4.29
CA ALA A 17 -10.93 -44.47 -3.94
C ALA A 17 -11.50 -44.28 -2.52
N LEU A 18 -10.69 -43.75 -1.58
CA LEU A 18 -11.09 -43.48 -0.19
C LEU A 18 -11.86 -42.16 -0.03
N LEU A 19 -11.83 -41.28 -1.04
CA LEU A 19 -12.52 -39.99 -1.01
C LEU A 19 -14.03 -40.14 -1.27
N ASP A 20 -14.49 -41.34 -1.65
CA ASP A 20 -15.86 -41.69 -1.99
C ASP A 20 -16.91 -41.14 -0.99
N GLY A 21 -17.74 -40.20 -1.46
CA GLY A 21 -18.83 -39.60 -0.68
C GLY A 21 -18.38 -38.76 0.53
N THR A 22 -17.08 -38.55 0.68
CA THR A 22 -16.51 -37.72 1.76
C THR A 22 -16.51 -36.25 1.38
N THR A 23 -16.21 -35.37 2.33
CA THR A 23 -16.01 -33.93 2.08
C THR A 23 -14.54 -33.62 2.23
N ASP A 24 -13.96 -32.95 1.24
CA ASP A 24 -12.59 -32.45 1.30
C ASP A 24 -12.46 -31.45 2.46
N PRO A 25 -11.60 -31.72 3.47
CA PRO A 25 -11.45 -30.84 4.62
C PRO A 25 -10.85 -29.48 4.28
N ALA A 26 -10.09 -29.37 3.18
CA ALA A 26 -9.45 -28.10 2.81
C ALA A 26 -10.43 -27.14 2.12
N THR A 27 -11.30 -27.67 1.26
CA THR A 27 -12.23 -26.86 0.46
C THR A 27 -13.68 -26.92 0.92
N GLY A 28 -14.03 -27.89 1.79
CA GLY A 28 -15.40 -28.16 2.22
C GLY A 28 -16.28 -28.75 1.09
N LEU A 29 -15.68 -29.26 0.01
CA LEU A 29 -16.40 -29.78 -1.16
C LEU A 29 -16.64 -31.28 -1.06
N PRO A 30 -17.85 -31.78 -1.35
CA PRO A 30 -18.11 -33.21 -1.38
C PRO A 30 -17.50 -33.86 -2.62
N TYR A 31 -16.85 -34.99 -2.44
CA TYR A 31 -16.53 -35.91 -3.53
C TYR A 31 -17.78 -36.65 -3.97
N VAL A 32 -17.97 -36.80 -5.27
CA VAL A 32 -19.09 -37.57 -5.82
C VAL A 32 -18.93 -39.03 -5.42
N ALA A 33 -19.95 -39.60 -4.78
CA ALA A 33 -19.90 -40.97 -4.34
C ALA A 33 -19.87 -41.94 -5.54
N LYS A 34 -19.20 -43.08 -5.39
CA LYS A 34 -19.20 -44.16 -6.37
C LYS A 34 -20.61 -44.73 -6.50
N GLY A 35 -20.96 -45.14 -7.71
CA GLY A 35 -22.30 -45.66 -8.01
C GLY A 35 -23.39 -44.59 -8.13
N VAL A 36 -23.07 -43.30 -7.97
CA VAL A 36 -23.98 -42.22 -8.36
C VAL A 36 -24.16 -42.25 -9.88
N GLY A 37 -25.42 -42.35 -10.32
CA GLY A 37 -25.78 -42.43 -11.73
C GLY A 37 -26.97 -41.53 -12.08
N PRO A 38 -27.59 -41.73 -13.26
CA PRO A 38 -28.73 -40.92 -13.71
C PRO A 38 -29.96 -41.02 -12.79
N ALA A 39 -30.14 -42.14 -12.09
CA ALA A 39 -31.27 -42.38 -11.19
C ALA A 39 -31.03 -41.95 -9.73
N SER A 40 -29.82 -41.47 -9.40
CA SER A 40 -29.50 -40.99 -8.05
C SER A 40 -30.20 -39.65 -7.75
N THR A 41 -30.37 -39.31 -6.48
CA THR A 41 -30.96 -38.02 -6.06
C THR A 41 -29.98 -37.26 -5.16
N PRO A 42 -29.32 -36.19 -5.65
CA PRO A 42 -29.34 -35.67 -7.02
C PRO A 42 -28.56 -36.55 -8.01
N PRO A 43 -28.88 -36.52 -9.33
CA PRO A 43 -28.17 -37.30 -10.35
C PRO A 43 -26.70 -36.92 -10.48
N TYR A 44 -25.89 -37.83 -11.04
CA TYR A 44 -24.45 -37.59 -11.30
C TYR A 44 -24.19 -36.25 -12.00
N GLU A 45 -24.93 -35.97 -13.07
CA GLU A 45 -24.80 -34.74 -13.85
C GLU A 45 -24.99 -33.48 -13.00
N ILE A 46 -25.98 -33.48 -12.09
CA ILE A 46 -26.22 -32.34 -11.19
C ILE A 46 -25.07 -32.17 -10.20
N GLN A 47 -24.54 -33.28 -9.66
CA GLN A 47 -23.40 -33.22 -8.73
C GLN A 47 -22.13 -32.74 -9.43
N TYR A 48 -21.87 -33.23 -10.64
CA TYR A 48 -20.75 -32.80 -11.49
C TYR A 48 -20.86 -31.31 -11.87
N ASN A 49 -22.02 -30.87 -12.38
CA ASN A 49 -22.23 -29.49 -12.79
C ASN A 49 -22.11 -28.51 -11.62
N ARG A 50 -22.53 -28.90 -10.40
CA ARG A 50 -22.31 -28.09 -9.19
C ARG A 50 -20.83 -27.90 -8.89
N ARG A 51 -20.03 -28.97 -9.02
CA ARG A 51 -18.58 -28.91 -8.83
C ARG A 51 -17.93 -28.06 -9.91
N GLN A 52 -18.25 -28.31 -11.18
CA GLN A 52 -17.75 -27.54 -12.31
C GLN A 52 -18.11 -26.05 -12.20
N GLN A 53 -19.33 -25.71 -11.78
CA GLN A 53 -19.74 -24.32 -11.57
C GLN A 53 -18.86 -23.62 -10.50
N ARG A 54 -18.54 -24.31 -9.41
CA ARG A 54 -17.66 -23.77 -8.36
C ARG A 54 -16.21 -23.65 -8.83
N GLU A 55 -15.69 -24.67 -9.52
CA GLU A 55 -14.37 -24.64 -10.13
C GLU A 55 -14.25 -23.46 -11.10
N ASN A 56 -15.24 -23.27 -11.99
CA ASN A 56 -15.31 -22.13 -12.91
C ASN A 56 -15.35 -20.78 -12.18
N ARG A 57 -16.03 -20.70 -11.02
CA ARG A 57 -16.07 -19.48 -10.21
C ARG A 57 -14.69 -19.13 -9.62
N HIS A 58 -13.93 -20.13 -9.18
CA HIS A 58 -12.57 -19.92 -8.68
C HIS A 58 -11.60 -19.61 -9.81
N LEU A 59 -11.71 -20.34 -10.93
CA LEU A 59 -10.94 -20.08 -12.14
C LEU A 59 -11.18 -18.67 -12.68
N ALA A 60 -12.40 -18.12 -12.58
CA ALA A 60 -12.68 -16.75 -13.00
C ALA A 60 -11.80 -15.71 -12.28
N LEU A 61 -11.50 -15.90 -10.99
CA LEU A 61 -10.62 -14.99 -10.23
C LEU A 61 -9.15 -15.11 -10.63
N ILE A 62 -8.76 -16.30 -11.08
CA ILE A 62 -7.39 -16.56 -11.56
C ILE A 62 -7.25 -16.04 -13.00
N ALA A 63 -8.26 -16.23 -13.82
CA ALA A 63 -8.32 -15.81 -15.21
C ALA A 63 -8.54 -14.29 -15.37
N ALA A 64 -8.97 -13.57 -14.33
CA ALA A 64 -9.15 -12.13 -14.37
C ALA A 64 -7.88 -11.43 -14.90
N GLY A 65 -8.00 -10.73 -16.04
CA GLY A 65 -6.91 -10.02 -16.71
C GLY A 65 -5.95 -10.90 -17.53
N LEU A 66 -6.20 -12.21 -17.59
CA LEU A 66 -5.41 -13.13 -18.41
C LEU A 66 -5.60 -12.80 -19.89
N VAL A 67 -4.48 -12.77 -20.62
CA VAL A 67 -4.44 -12.63 -22.07
C VAL A 67 -4.42 -14.02 -22.70
N VAL A 68 -5.28 -14.26 -23.69
CA VAL A 68 -5.43 -15.53 -24.38
C VAL A 68 -5.31 -15.38 -25.89
N ASP A 69 -4.83 -16.41 -26.57
CA ASP A 69 -4.82 -16.50 -28.03
C ASP A 69 -6.22 -16.91 -28.52
N GLU A 70 -6.80 -16.09 -29.39
CA GLU A 70 -8.09 -16.35 -30.04
C GLU A 70 -7.93 -16.91 -31.47
N GLY A 71 -6.68 -17.14 -31.89
CA GLY A 71 -6.30 -17.60 -33.22
C GLY A 71 -6.16 -16.47 -34.23
N GLY A 72 -5.48 -16.76 -35.35
CA GLY A 72 -5.31 -15.80 -36.45
C GLY A 72 -4.53 -14.54 -36.07
N LEU A 73 -3.55 -14.67 -35.16
CA LEU A 73 -2.80 -13.57 -34.57
C LEU A 73 -3.69 -12.55 -33.85
N ARG A 74 -4.71 -13.04 -33.13
CA ARG A 74 -5.60 -12.22 -32.31
C ARG A 74 -5.56 -12.64 -30.87
N ILE A 75 -5.73 -11.67 -29.98
CA ILE A 75 -5.80 -11.91 -28.54
C ILE A 75 -7.14 -11.45 -27.95
N GLY A 76 -7.52 -12.15 -26.90
CA GLY A 76 -8.56 -11.76 -25.96
C GLY A 76 -7.97 -11.46 -24.60
N VAL A 77 -8.66 -10.64 -23.81
CA VAL A 77 -8.32 -10.31 -22.43
C VAL A 77 -9.58 -10.46 -21.58
N TYR A 78 -9.51 -11.28 -20.54
CA TYR A 78 -10.62 -11.44 -19.61
C TYR A 78 -10.87 -10.16 -18.79
N PRO A 79 -12.12 -9.89 -18.39
CA PRO A 79 -12.44 -8.78 -17.51
C PRO A 79 -11.71 -8.87 -16.17
N PHE A 80 -11.41 -7.73 -15.56
CA PHE A 80 -10.81 -7.66 -14.21
C PHE A 80 -11.02 -6.31 -13.55
N ASP A 81 -10.87 -6.29 -12.23
CA ASP A 81 -10.81 -5.07 -11.43
C ASP A 81 -9.36 -4.72 -11.13
N CYS A 82 -9.03 -3.43 -11.15
CA CYS A 82 -7.69 -2.93 -10.82
C CYS A 82 -7.75 -1.60 -10.08
N THR A 83 -6.61 -1.21 -9.51
CA THR A 83 -6.42 0.13 -8.94
C THR A 83 -5.35 0.82 -9.75
N LEU A 84 -5.70 1.93 -10.41
CA LEU A 84 -4.79 2.67 -11.28
C LEU A 84 -4.91 4.16 -11.03
N GLY A 85 -3.78 4.82 -10.77
CA GLY A 85 -3.76 6.23 -10.36
C GLY A 85 -4.54 6.50 -9.07
N GLY A 86 -4.55 5.54 -8.12
CA GLY A 86 -5.30 5.65 -6.86
C GLY A 86 -6.82 5.48 -6.99
N GLN A 87 -7.32 5.12 -8.18
CA GLN A 87 -8.75 4.91 -8.41
C GLN A 87 -9.03 3.44 -8.71
N HIS A 88 -10.06 2.88 -8.08
CA HIS A 88 -10.57 1.55 -8.42
C HIS A 88 -11.31 1.61 -9.76
N ARG A 89 -10.99 0.67 -10.66
CA ARG A 89 -11.52 0.61 -12.02
C ARG A 89 -11.87 -0.82 -12.39
N HIS A 90 -12.89 -0.95 -13.23
CA HIS A 90 -13.29 -2.22 -13.84
C HIS A 90 -12.98 -2.19 -15.33
N PHE A 91 -12.18 -3.12 -15.81
CA PHE A 91 -11.94 -3.35 -17.24
C PHE A 91 -12.86 -4.48 -17.73
N GLY A 92 -13.73 -4.17 -18.69
CA GLY A 92 -14.78 -5.07 -19.18
C GLY A 92 -14.31 -6.21 -20.09
N GLY A 93 -12.99 -6.38 -20.26
CA GLY A 93 -12.41 -7.33 -21.20
C GLY A 93 -12.26 -6.78 -22.61
N ALA A 94 -11.58 -7.54 -23.45
CA ALA A 94 -11.44 -7.25 -24.88
C ALA A 94 -11.34 -8.55 -25.67
N THR A 95 -11.75 -8.52 -26.92
CA THR A 95 -11.68 -9.66 -27.85
C THR A 95 -11.27 -9.15 -29.22
N ASN A 96 -10.81 -10.06 -30.07
CA ASN A 96 -10.54 -9.87 -31.48
C ASN A 96 -9.43 -8.83 -31.76
N GLN A 97 -8.50 -8.65 -30.81
CA GLN A 97 -7.45 -7.63 -30.87
C GLN A 97 -6.28 -8.12 -31.71
N ALA A 98 -6.01 -7.47 -32.83
CA ALA A 98 -4.98 -7.90 -33.77
C ALA A 98 -3.56 -7.64 -33.23
N VAL A 99 -2.70 -8.64 -33.39
CA VAL A 99 -1.27 -8.54 -33.12
C VAL A 99 -0.52 -8.70 -34.45
N PRO A 100 0.37 -7.77 -34.82
CA PRO A 100 1.12 -7.89 -36.07
C PRO A 100 2.09 -9.07 -35.98
N ASP A 101 2.23 -9.81 -37.08
CA ASP A 101 3.20 -10.91 -37.19
C ASP A 101 4.65 -10.43 -37.07
N ASN A 102 5.56 -11.34 -36.70
CA ASN A 102 7.00 -11.08 -36.55
C ASN A 102 7.34 -9.89 -35.64
N ALA A 103 6.54 -9.69 -34.59
CA ALA A 103 6.72 -8.63 -33.62
C ALA A 103 6.63 -9.15 -32.17
N THR A 104 7.25 -8.39 -31.26
CA THR A 104 6.98 -8.47 -29.82
C THR A 104 6.15 -7.26 -29.42
N ARG A 105 5.04 -7.50 -28.71
CA ARG A 105 4.11 -6.48 -28.25
C ARG A 105 3.85 -6.61 -26.76
N TYR A 106 3.69 -5.47 -26.10
CA TYR A 106 3.27 -5.36 -24.72
C TYR A 106 1.78 -5.07 -24.68
N VAL A 107 1.05 -5.87 -23.90
CA VAL A 107 -0.38 -5.76 -23.70
C VAL A 107 -0.62 -5.21 -22.30
N PHE A 108 -1.34 -4.09 -22.21
CA PHE A 108 -1.62 -3.42 -20.94
C PHE A 108 -2.93 -2.64 -20.99
N VAL A 109 -3.47 -2.31 -19.81
CA VAL A 109 -4.58 -1.35 -19.68
C VAL A 109 -4.03 -0.02 -19.19
N ASP A 110 -4.32 1.08 -19.89
CA ASP A 110 -3.81 2.41 -19.54
C ASP A 110 -4.70 3.16 -18.52
N ALA A 111 -4.29 4.37 -18.12
CA ALA A 111 -5.02 5.24 -17.21
C ALA A 111 -6.43 5.65 -17.69
N SER A 112 -6.71 5.52 -18.99
CA SER A 112 -8.04 5.75 -19.56
C SER A 112 -8.94 4.51 -19.51
N ASN A 113 -8.44 3.40 -18.94
CA ASN A 113 -9.10 2.11 -18.87
C ASN A 113 -9.28 1.45 -20.25
N ALA A 114 -8.40 1.76 -21.20
CA ALA A 114 -8.38 1.16 -22.54
C ALA A 114 -7.27 0.12 -22.66
N LEU A 115 -7.51 -0.93 -23.46
CA LEU A 115 -6.49 -1.91 -23.81
C LEU A 115 -5.52 -1.31 -24.84
N GLN A 116 -4.23 -1.47 -24.59
CA GLN A 116 -3.15 -1.05 -25.46
C GLN A 116 -2.28 -2.23 -25.86
N ILE A 117 -1.84 -2.23 -27.12
CA ILE A 117 -0.90 -3.20 -27.70
C ILE A 117 0.23 -2.41 -28.34
N ALA A 118 1.38 -2.31 -27.67
CA ALA A 118 2.47 -1.42 -28.08
C ALA A 118 3.80 -2.15 -28.30
N ALA A 119 4.75 -1.51 -28.97
CA ALA A 119 6.11 -2.05 -29.16
C ALA A 119 6.95 -2.07 -27.86
N SER A 120 6.58 -1.24 -26.90
CA SER A 120 7.30 -1.04 -25.64
C SER A 120 6.32 -0.78 -24.50
N GLU A 121 6.71 -1.14 -23.28
CA GLU A 121 6.01 -0.81 -22.04
C GLU A 121 6.13 0.71 -21.75
N PRO A 122 5.09 1.38 -21.21
CA PRO A 122 5.21 2.77 -20.77
C PRO A 122 6.26 2.91 -19.65
N ALA A 123 6.96 4.04 -19.63
CA ALA A 123 8.03 4.27 -18.64
C ALA A 123 7.48 4.48 -17.21
N ASP A 124 6.31 5.10 -17.08
CA ASP A 124 5.65 5.33 -15.79
C ASP A 124 4.76 4.14 -15.42
N VAL A 125 5.28 3.29 -14.53
CA VAL A 125 4.61 2.08 -14.01
C VAL A 125 3.32 2.37 -13.23
N THR A 126 3.04 3.63 -12.89
CA THR A 126 1.79 4.02 -12.20
C THR A 126 0.65 4.37 -13.16
N SER A 127 0.95 4.48 -14.45
CA SER A 127 0.02 4.93 -15.49
C SER A 127 -0.67 3.80 -16.28
N PHE A 128 -0.29 2.54 -16.04
CA PHE A 128 -0.88 1.38 -16.70
C PHE A 128 -0.83 0.11 -15.83
N VAL A 129 -1.55 -0.93 -16.27
CA VAL A 129 -1.55 -2.27 -15.69
C VAL A 129 -0.97 -3.26 -16.71
N PRO A 130 0.24 -3.84 -16.50
CA PRO A 130 0.82 -4.80 -17.43
C PRO A 130 0.07 -6.13 -17.40
N LEU A 131 -0.28 -6.66 -18.58
CA LEU A 131 -1.03 -7.92 -18.70
C LEU A 131 -0.18 -9.05 -19.28
N ALA A 132 0.48 -8.82 -20.42
CA ALA A 132 1.32 -9.83 -21.06
C ALA A 132 2.34 -9.23 -22.04
N VAL A 133 3.34 -10.03 -22.39
CA VAL A 133 4.16 -9.85 -23.59
C VAL A 133 3.74 -10.89 -24.61
N VAL A 134 3.36 -10.45 -25.80
CA VAL A 134 2.99 -11.31 -26.92
C VAL A 134 4.11 -11.28 -27.94
N THR A 135 4.63 -12.44 -28.31
CA THR A 135 5.62 -12.58 -29.39
C THR A 135 5.03 -13.44 -30.49
N THR A 136 5.03 -12.92 -31.71
CA THR A 136 4.55 -13.62 -32.89
C THR A 136 5.69 -13.88 -33.85
N LEU A 137 5.75 -15.07 -34.46
CA LEU A 137 6.76 -15.42 -35.45
C LEU A 137 6.15 -16.35 -36.50
N ASN A 138 6.18 -15.94 -37.77
CA ASN A 138 5.66 -16.70 -38.90
C ASN A 138 4.23 -17.22 -38.68
N GLY A 139 3.35 -16.38 -38.14
CA GLY A 139 1.95 -16.75 -37.88
C GLY A 139 1.70 -17.56 -36.60
N ALA A 140 2.75 -17.93 -35.86
CA ALA A 140 2.62 -18.52 -34.52
C ALA A 140 2.64 -17.43 -33.44
N MET A 141 1.94 -17.66 -32.31
CA MET A 141 1.89 -16.75 -31.17
C MET A 141 2.38 -17.42 -29.89
N SER A 142 3.13 -16.69 -29.09
CA SER A 142 3.48 -17.03 -27.71
C SER A 142 3.10 -15.87 -26.79
N ILE A 143 2.47 -16.17 -25.65
CA ILE A 143 1.99 -15.19 -24.69
C ILE A 143 2.70 -15.46 -23.35
N THR A 144 3.49 -14.50 -22.89
CA THR A 144 4.11 -14.52 -21.56
C THR A 144 3.32 -13.62 -20.62
N PRO A 145 2.60 -14.17 -19.63
CA PRO A 145 1.78 -13.36 -18.73
C PRO A 145 2.64 -12.47 -17.82
N LEU A 146 2.22 -11.22 -17.64
CA LEU A 146 2.81 -10.24 -16.72
C LEU A 146 1.89 -9.91 -15.54
N ILE A 147 0.74 -10.57 -15.43
CA ILE A 147 -0.30 -10.23 -14.45
C ILE A 147 0.14 -10.32 -12.98
N ASN A 148 1.18 -11.11 -12.69
CA ASN A 148 1.78 -11.15 -11.36
C ASN A 148 2.43 -9.80 -10.96
N ARG A 149 2.88 -8.99 -11.94
CA ARG A 149 3.35 -7.61 -11.72
C ARG A 149 2.20 -6.66 -11.43
N ALA A 150 1.06 -6.82 -12.11
CA ALA A 150 -0.13 -5.99 -11.94
C ALA A 150 -0.78 -6.11 -10.54
N ARG A 151 -0.61 -7.25 -9.86
CA ARG A 151 -1.16 -7.49 -8.52
C ARG A 151 -0.36 -6.82 -7.39
N ILE A 152 0.83 -6.27 -7.69
CA ILE A 152 1.70 -5.58 -6.74
C ILE A 152 1.83 -4.11 -7.17
N VAL A 153 0.74 -3.35 -7.10
CA VAL A 153 0.84 -1.89 -7.15
C VAL A 153 0.93 -1.39 -5.71
N VAL A 154 2.17 -1.21 -5.24
CA VAL A 154 2.44 -0.41 -4.04
C VAL A 154 2.06 1.03 -4.42
N PRO A 155 1.26 1.75 -3.60
CA PRO A 155 0.96 3.15 -3.88
C PRO A 155 2.29 3.91 -4.10
N PRO A 156 2.32 4.90 -5.01
CA PRO A 156 3.52 5.70 -5.20
C PRO A 156 4.01 6.22 -3.85
N VAL A 157 5.32 6.24 -3.63
CA VAL A 157 5.95 6.54 -2.33
C VAL A 157 5.43 7.86 -1.70
N GLY A 158 4.92 8.80 -2.51
CA GLY A 158 4.26 10.01 -2.03
C GLY A 158 2.86 9.82 -1.40
N ALA A 159 2.09 8.80 -1.79
CA ALA A 159 0.77 8.51 -1.22
C ALA A 159 0.86 7.80 0.15
N VAL A 160 1.91 6.98 0.37
CA VAL A 160 2.20 6.40 1.69
C VAL A 160 3.02 7.36 2.55
N GLY A 161 3.88 8.18 1.93
CA GLY A 161 4.61 9.24 2.62
C GLY A 161 3.70 10.29 3.25
N GLY A 162 2.52 10.55 2.66
CA GLY A 162 1.49 11.39 3.29
C GLY A 162 0.82 10.76 4.52
N LEU A 163 1.01 9.46 4.78
CA LEU A 163 0.43 8.78 5.94
C LEU A 163 1.34 8.77 7.16
N ILE A 164 2.64 9.03 7.00
CA ILE A 164 3.56 9.11 8.14
C ILE A 164 4.06 10.54 8.25
N PRO A 165 3.44 11.36 9.11
CA PRO A 165 3.87 12.74 9.31
C PRO A 165 5.34 12.81 9.73
N THR A 166 6.00 13.86 9.27
CA THR A 166 7.30 14.30 9.79
C THR A 166 7.11 15.60 10.57
N VAL A 167 8.11 16.02 11.34
CA VAL A 167 8.03 17.23 12.14
C VAL A 167 9.06 18.25 11.66
N GLY A 168 8.61 19.48 11.44
CA GLY A 168 9.47 20.65 11.31
C GLY A 168 9.46 21.44 12.62
N LEU A 169 10.65 21.81 13.10
CA LEU A 169 10.85 22.66 14.27
C LEU A 169 11.39 24.02 13.83
N SER A 170 10.85 25.10 14.40
CA SER A 170 11.34 26.45 14.19
C SER A 170 11.26 27.26 15.49
N ILE A 171 12.20 28.18 15.64
CA ILE A 171 12.35 29.00 16.84
C ILE A 171 11.92 30.42 16.45
N GLY A 172 10.91 30.94 17.15
CA GLY A 172 10.48 32.33 17.02
C GLY A 172 11.55 33.30 17.53
N PRO A 173 11.47 34.59 17.17
CA PRO A 173 12.34 35.60 17.73
C PRO A 173 12.19 35.66 19.26
N GLU A 174 13.25 36.10 19.93
CA GLU A 174 13.20 36.40 21.37
C GLU A 174 12.42 37.71 21.56
N ASP A 175 11.36 37.66 22.36
CA ASP A 175 10.61 38.85 22.77
C ASP A 175 11.33 39.48 23.99
N GLU A 176 12.06 40.58 23.80
CA GLU A 176 12.76 41.33 24.86
C GLU A 176 12.00 42.62 25.27
N PRO A 177 12.09 43.11 26.53
CA PRO A 177 13.33 43.15 27.32
C PRO A 177 13.28 42.74 28.81
N SER A 178 12.41 41.82 29.24
CA SER A 178 12.44 41.36 30.65
C SER A 178 11.94 39.95 30.90
N GLY A 179 11.65 39.20 29.83
CA GLY A 179 10.98 37.89 29.91
C GLY A 179 11.95 36.72 29.76
N GLY A 180 12.84 36.73 28.76
CA GLY A 180 13.58 35.51 28.37
C GLY A 180 12.67 34.44 27.74
N ASP A 181 11.49 34.84 27.26
CA ASP A 181 10.53 33.95 26.61
C ASP A 181 10.93 33.71 25.16
N ARG A 182 10.90 32.43 24.74
CA ARG A 182 11.01 32.03 23.33
C ARG A 182 9.84 31.12 22.97
N VAL A 183 9.24 31.38 21.81
CA VAL A 183 8.19 30.52 21.24
C VAL A 183 8.84 29.53 20.30
N ILE A 184 8.62 28.25 20.55
CA ILE A 184 9.09 27.15 19.70
C ILE A 184 7.88 26.59 18.95
N SER A 185 7.83 26.85 17.65
CA SER A 185 6.76 26.36 16.79
C SER A 185 7.13 25.01 16.19
N VAL A 186 6.21 24.07 16.33
CA VAL A 186 6.29 22.70 15.86
C VAL A 186 5.21 22.50 14.81
N GLN A 187 5.59 22.05 13.62
CA GLN A 187 4.66 21.90 12.49
C GLN A 187 4.77 20.49 11.89
N LEU A 188 3.65 19.80 11.78
CA LEU A 188 3.56 18.57 11.01
C LEU A 188 3.81 18.85 9.52
N LYS A 189 4.65 18.02 8.91
CA LYS A 189 5.02 18.08 7.50
C LYS A 189 4.67 16.77 6.80
N ASP A 190 4.16 16.87 5.58
CA ASP A 190 4.01 15.71 4.69
C ASP A 190 5.38 15.21 4.19
N ALA A 191 5.41 14.11 3.45
CA ALA A 191 6.65 13.56 2.89
C ALA A 191 7.37 14.49 1.89
N ASN A 192 6.71 15.54 1.40
CA ASN A 192 7.30 16.54 0.51
C ASN A 192 7.79 17.77 1.29
N GLY A 193 7.66 17.80 2.60
CA GLY A 193 8.03 18.93 3.46
C GLY A 193 6.99 20.07 3.48
N ALA A 194 5.80 19.87 2.90
CA ALA A 194 4.70 20.83 2.99
C ALA A 194 3.98 20.71 4.34
N SER A 195 3.39 21.81 4.83
CA SER A 195 2.60 21.75 6.08
C SER A 195 1.40 20.83 5.93
N LEU A 196 1.23 19.91 6.90
CA LEU A 196 0.16 18.94 6.94
C LEU A 196 -0.93 19.42 7.90
N ALA A 197 -2.10 19.81 7.36
CA ALA A 197 -3.27 20.21 8.13
C ALA A 197 -3.98 18.98 8.73
N ALA A 198 -3.49 18.51 9.87
CA ALA A 198 -4.05 17.36 10.58
C ALA A 198 -3.78 17.47 12.09
N ARG A 199 -4.71 16.94 12.90
CA ARG A 199 -4.49 16.77 14.34
C ARG A 199 -3.74 15.47 14.57
N SER A 200 -2.58 15.53 15.23
CA SER A 200 -1.80 14.36 15.65
C SER A 200 -1.38 14.49 17.10
N LEU A 201 -1.21 13.35 17.78
CA LEU A 201 -0.62 13.30 19.10
C LEU A 201 0.90 13.39 18.96
N MET A 202 1.50 14.35 19.66
CA MET A 202 2.93 14.58 19.70
C MET A 202 3.41 14.61 21.14
N ARG A 203 4.68 14.27 21.34
CA ARG A 203 5.37 14.47 22.62
C ARG A 203 6.42 15.55 22.45
N LEU A 204 6.36 16.59 23.27
CA LEU A 204 7.32 17.69 23.31
C LEU A 204 8.06 17.68 24.64
N TRP A 205 9.38 17.80 24.64
CA TRP A 205 10.15 17.92 25.88
C TRP A 205 11.39 18.78 25.72
N ILE A 206 11.83 19.33 26.85
CA ILE A 206 12.99 20.20 26.96
C ILE A 206 14.12 19.44 27.64
N THR A 207 15.35 19.62 27.16
CA THR A 207 16.53 18.94 27.69
C THR A 207 17.74 19.87 27.70
N ALA A 208 18.72 19.55 28.57
CA ALA A 208 20.00 20.25 28.68
C ALA A 208 21.05 19.75 27.69
N SER A 209 20.79 18.63 27.00
CA SER A 209 21.64 18.07 25.95
C SER A 209 20.79 17.58 24.80
N GLU A 210 21.32 17.62 23.57
CA GLU A 210 20.62 17.10 22.40
C GLU A 210 20.25 15.61 22.57
N TYR A 211 19.03 15.23 22.22
CA TYR A 211 18.45 13.90 22.45
C TYR A 211 18.50 13.39 23.90
N GLY A 212 18.64 14.31 24.86
CA GLY A 212 18.62 13.99 26.28
C GLY A 212 17.22 13.71 26.83
N ALA A 213 17.20 13.22 28.08
CA ALA A 213 15.95 13.00 28.82
C ALA A 213 15.28 14.34 29.18
N PRO A 214 13.93 14.36 29.33
CA PRO A 214 13.21 15.54 29.81
C PRO A 214 13.80 16.11 31.10
N SER A 215 13.94 17.43 31.14
CA SER A 215 14.40 18.20 32.30
C SER A 215 13.44 19.35 32.52
N ALA A 216 13.15 19.67 33.78
CA ALA A 216 12.43 20.89 34.19
C ALA A 216 13.35 21.91 34.86
N SER A 217 14.67 21.64 34.88
CA SER A 217 15.62 22.46 35.64
C SER A 217 15.93 23.77 34.92
N GLY A 218 15.76 24.88 35.63
CA GLY A 218 16.21 26.20 35.18
C GLY A 218 15.44 26.73 33.97
N HIS A 219 14.15 26.45 33.87
CA HIS A 219 13.20 27.05 32.92
C HIS A 219 11.76 26.83 33.40
N SER A 220 10.81 27.55 32.79
CA SER A 220 9.39 27.18 32.79
C SER A 220 8.91 27.01 31.36
N ALA A 221 7.82 26.24 31.16
CA ALA A 221 7.32 25.99 29.83
C ALA A 221 5.80 25.83 29.78
N ALA A 222 5.17 26.38 28.75
CA ALA A 222 3.73 26.29 28.53
C ALA A 222 3.42 26.05 27.05
N VAL A 223 2.46 25.17 26.77
CA VAL A 223 1.93 24.96 25.42
C VAL A 223 0.91 26.07 25.14
N THR A 224 1.17 26.86 24.10
CA THR A 224 0.36 28.04 23.74
C THR A 224 -0.49 27.83 22.49
N VAL A 225 -0.09 26.91 21.61
CA VAL A 225 -0.89 26.42 20.47
C VAL A 225 -0.95 24.89 20.51
N GLY A 226 -2.11 24.33 20.17
CA GLY A 226 -2.45 22.92 20.38
C GLY A 226 -3.17 22.70 21.71
N GLU A 227 -3.48 21.44 22.01
CA GLU A 227 -4.16 21.03 23.24
C GLU A 227 -3.26 20.09 24.04
N VAL A 228 -3.00 20.42 25.31
CA VAL A 228 -2.27 19.53 26.22
C VAL A 228 -3.16 18.33 26.55
N TYR A 229 -2.80 17.16 26.02
CA TYR A 229 -3.46 15.90 26.33
C TYR A 229 -3.02 15.36 27.70
N ALA A 230 -1.72 15.46 28.00
CA ALA A 230 -1.16 15.06 29.28
C ALA A 230 0.16 15.79 29.57
N THR A 231 0.45 16.01 30.85
CA THR A 231 1.73 16.54 31.32
C THR A 231 2.52 15.39 31.93
N GLU A 232 3.68 15.05 31.36
CA GLU A 232 4.54 13.98 31.87
C GLU A 232 5.50 14.50 32.93
N LEU A 233 6.02 15.71 32.73
CA LEU A 233 6.89 16.41 33.65
C LEU A 233 6.55 17.90 33.58
N THR A 234 6.08 18.48 34.68
CA THR A 234 5.79 19.92 34.77
C THR A 234 7.01 20.72 34.30
N ASP A 235 6.76 21.71 33.44
CA ASP A 235 7.78 22.55 32.78
C ASP A 235 8.79 21.82 31.88
N GLY A 236 8.75 20.49 31.75
CA GLY A 236 9.78 19.72 31.05
C GLY A 236 9.29 18.77 29.95
N ALA A 237 8.07 18.23 30.03
CA ALA A 237 7.52 17.32 29.02
C ALA A 237 6.00 17.30 28.96
N PHE A 238 5.47 17.33 27.73
CA PHE A 238 4.04 17.42 27.42
C PHE A 238 3.69 16.44 26.29
N LEU A 239 2.53 15.80 26.41
CA LEU A 239 1.82 15.19 25.30
C LEU A 239 0.79 16.19 24.78
N VAL A 240 0.89 16.56 23.51
CA VAL A 240 0.13 17.63 22.88
C VAL A 240 -0.58 17.09 21.64
N ILE A 241 -1.86 17.43 21.48
CA ILE A 241 -2.58 17.24 20.22
C ILE A 241 -2.42 18.55 19.43
N THR A 242 -1.87 18.46 18.22
CA THR A 242 -1.73 19.63 17.33
C THR A 242 -3.10 20.21 16.95
N ASP A 243 -3.13 21.48 16.55
CA ASP A 243 -4.33 22.13 16.03
C ASP A 243 -4.75 21.59 14.65
N ASP A 244 -5.79 22.18 14.04
CA ASP A 244 -6.27 21.79 12.71
C ASP A 244 -5.29 22.11 11.56
N ALA A 245 -4.34 23.02 11.77
CA ALA A 245 -3.24 23.28 10.86
C ALA A 245 -2.05 22.33 11.06
N GLY A 246 -2.11 21.43 12.05
CA GLY A 246 -1.02 20.54 12.40
C GLY A 246 0.13 21.24 13.13
N ALA A 247 -0.16 22.34 13.83
CA ALA A 247 0.81 23.10 14.60
C ALA A 247 0.63 22.88 16.11
N ALA A 248 1.75 23.02 16.83
CA ALA A 248 1.79 23.19 18.27
C ALA A 248 2.88 24.21 18.61
N GLU A 249 2.69 25.00 19.66
CA GLU A 249 3.68 25.98 20.11
C GLU A 249 3.98 25.80 21.59
N LEU A 250 5.27 25.84 21.91
CA LEU A 250 5.79 25.75 23.26
C LEU A 250 6.52 27.06 23.58
N THR A 251 6.00 27.81 24.53
CA THR A 251 6.67 28.99 25.08
C THR A 251 7.57 28.56 26.24
N ILE A 252 8.85 28.89 26.17
CA ILE A 252 9.87 28.54 27.16
C ILE A 252 10.48 29.82 27.74
N ASN A 253 10.51 29.90 29.05
CA ASN A 253 11.18 30.96 29.80
C ASN A 253 12.46 30.42 30.45
N VAL A 254 13.60 31.09 30.26
CA VAL A 254 14.85 30.74 30.94
C VAL A 254 15.40 31.96 31.65
N SER A 255 15.69 31.83 32.95
CA SER A 255 16.36 32.89 33.71
C SER A 255 17.88 32.78 33.59
N GLY A 256 18.51 33.78 32.98
CA GLY A 256 19.96 33.86 32.83
C GLY A 256 20.51 33.01 31.68
N ALA A 257 21.83 33.10 31.47
CA ALA A 257 22.49 32.43 30.37
C ALA A 257 22.38 30.90 30.47
N ALA A 258 21.83 30.26 29.45
CA ALA A 258 21.73 28.81 29.37
C ALA A 258 21.55 28.32 27.93
N GLU A 259 21.99 27.09 27.69
CA GLU A 259 21.69 26.36 26.45
C GLU A 259 20.59 25.33 26.74
N ARG A 260 19.56 25.26 25.89
CA ARG A 260 18.52 24.21 25.92
C ARG A 260 18.27 23.66 24.53
N TYR A 261 17.63 22.49 24.50
CA TYR A 261 17.16 21.85 23.29
C TYR A 261 15.70 21.46 23.48
N VAL A 262 14.89 21.62 22.44
CA VAL A 262 13.53 21.10 22.38
C VAL A 262 13.52 19.89 21.47
N MET A 263 12.91 18.83 21.97
CA MET A 263 12.69 17.61 21.24
C MET A 263 11.20 17.45 20.94
N ALA A 264 10.89 16.91 19.77
CA ALA A 264 9.55 16.53 19.38
C ALA A 264 9.54 15.08 18.90
N GLU A 265 8.61 14.28 19.41
CA GLU A 265 8.34 12.94 18.92
C GLU A 265 6.97 12.88 18.25
N CYS A 266 6.92 12.30 17.06
CA CYS A 266 5.70 11.95 16.35
C CYS A 266 5.89 10.56 15.73
N ASP A 267 4.95 9.65 15.97
CA ASP A 267 4.98 8.26 15.46
C ASP A 267 6.32 7.53 15.68
N GLY A 268 6.91 7.71 16.87
CA GLY A 268 8.17 7.06 17.26
C GLY A 268 9.44 7.63 16.64
N ARG A 269 9.36 8.74 15.90
CA ARG A 269 10.53 9.48 15.40
C ARG A 269 10.77 10.72 16.23
N ILE A 270 12.03 10.96 16.59
CA ILE A 270 12.46 12.09 17.43
C ILE A 270 13.19 13.11 16.58
N TYR A 271 12.83 14.38 16.75
CA TYR A 271 13.37 15.55 16.09
C TYR A 271 13.92 16.52 17.13
N SER A 272 15.03 17.19 16.81
CA SER A 272 15.71 18.15 17.68
C SER A 272 15.63 19.55 17.06
N SER A 273 15.45 20.57 17.91
CA SER A 273 15.56 21.98 17.51
C SER A 273 16.99 22.40 17.19
N GLY A 274 18.00 21.59 17.56
CA GLY A 274 19.36 22.05 17.77
C GLY A 274 19.48 22.90 19.05
N ALA A 275 20.69 23.39 19.31
CA ALA A 275 20.98 24.22 20.47
C ALA A 275 20.23 25.56 20.40
N ILE A 276 19.65 25.96 21.52
CA ILE A 276 18.98 27.23 21.70
C ILE A 276 19.69 27.96 22.84
N ASP A 277 20.35 29.07 22.52
CA ASP A 277 21.12 29.87 23.47
C ASP A 277 20.27 31.01 24.04
N TRP A 278 20.14 31.07 25.37
CA TRP A 278 19.69 32.25 26.11
C TRP A 278 20.91 33.01 26.62
N THR A 279 20.91 34.33 26.43
CA THR A 279 22.02 35.22 26.78
C THR A 279 21.68 36.15 27.92
#